data_AF-A0A961DMP6-F1
#
_entry.id   AF-A0A961DMP6-F1
#
_cell.length_a   1.000
_cell.length_b   1.000
_cell.length_c   1.000
_cell.angle_alpha   90.00
_cell.angle_beta   90.00
_cell.angle_gamma   90.00
#
_symmetry.space_group_name_H-M   'P 1'
#
loop_
_entity.id
_entity.type
_entity.pdbx_description
1 polymer ?
#
loop_
_entity_poly.entity_id
_entity_poly.type
_entity_poly.pdbx_seq_one_letter_code
_entity_poly.pdbx_strand_id
1 'polypeptide(L)'
;DLMSEWDILEAVQAAQLVRGRVVVIQTLKRLIKERAPEKPTMQDLLREHPWIIDPMWQLLHHERSLETVLRETFHSEVSEGDQRRLDFLCIGDSGTAIVVEVKRPGDKIGLKELGQLRGYVNTLRDRNEKAGNFSTQRSQILGVMMHSGLKDEPGINSEIQSMKDLGYRISPWDHLLEAAERLHRDYLDVIAERAPQDDPRIQAIQRDSATDTAPNADSGPDEAG
;
A
#
# COMPACT_ATOMS: atom_id res chain seq x y z
N ASP A 1 7.05 28.07 25.89
CA ASP A 1 8.32 28.07 25.17
C ASP A 1 7.97 28.00 23.68
N LEU A 2 8.70 28.66 22.78
CA LEU A 2 8.36 28.65 21.36
C LEU A 2 8.53 27.25 20.78
N MET A 3 9.54 26.50 21.23
CA MET A 3 9.78 25.12 20.80
C MET A 3 8.63 24.21 21.23
N SER A 4 8.20 24.32 22.50
CA SER A 4 7.07 23.53 22.99
C SER A 4 5.77 23.79 22.23
N GLU A 5 5.48 25.04 21.85
CA GLU A 5 4.28 25.36 21.06
C GLU A 5 4.36 24.79 19.63
N TRP A 6 5.55 24.78 19.01
CA TRP A 6 5.76 24.11 17.73
C TRP A 6 5.54 22.60 17.82
N ASP A 7 6.06 21.95 18.85
CA ASP A 7 5.84 20.51 19.08
C ASP A 7 4.35 20.19 19.22
N ILE A 8 3.59 21.05 19.92
CA ILE A 8 2.14 20.88 20.04
C ILE A 8 1.44 21.07 18.69
N LEU A 9 1.82 22.08 17.91
CA LEU A 9 1.22 22.34 16.60
C LEU A 9 1.50 21.23 15.59
N GLU A 10 2.73 20.69 15.59
CA GLU A 10 3.09 19.53 14.78
C GLU A 10 2.25 18.32 15.20
N ALA A 11 2.14 18.07 16.50
CA ALA A 11 1.37 16.95 17.02
C ALA A 11 -0.11 17.01 16.65
N VAL A 12 -0.72 18.19 16.77
CA VAL A 12 -2.12 18.41 16.38
C VAL A 12 -2.31 18.19 14.88
N GLN A 13 -1.43 18.73 14.03
CA GLN A 13 -1.54 18.56 12.57
C GLN A 13 -1.39 17.09 12.16
N ALA A 14 -0.40 16.40 12.71
CA ALA A 14 -0.19 14.99 12.44
C ALA A 14 -1.38 14.16 12.92
N ALA A 15 -1.95 14.46 14.08
CA ALA A 15 -3.16 13.78 14.56
C ALA A 15 -4.36 13.98 13.63
N GLN A 16 -4.58 15.19 13.11
CA GLN A 16 -5.65 15.44 12.13
C GLN A 16 -5.42 14.67 10.82
N LEU A 17 -4.19 14.64 10.32
CA LEU A 17 -3.84 13.86 9.14
C LEU A 17 -4.15 12.38 9.36
N VAL A 18 -3.73 11.80 10.50
CA VAL A 18 -3.97 10.39 10.79
C VAL A 18 -5.46 10.10 10.93
N ARG A 19 -6.25 10.96 11.57
CA ARG A 19 -7.72 10.79 11.65
C ARG A 19 -8.34 10.67 10.26
N GLY A 20 -7.95 11.54 9.33
CA GLY A 20 -8.38 11.45 7.94
C GLY A 20 -8.00 10.11 7.30
N ARG A 21 -6.78 9.63 7.57
CA ARG A 21 -6.31 8.32 7.09
C ARG A 21 -7.04 7.14 7.72
N VAL A 22 -7.41 7.21 9.00
CA VAL A 22 -8.19 6.16 9.68
C VAL A 22 -9.54 5.97 8.98
N VAL A 23 -10.22 7.05 8.57
CA VAL A 23 -11.49 6.95 7.80
C VAL A 23 -11.29 6.16 6.49
N VAL A 24 -10.19 6.40 5.79
CA VAL A 24 -9.85 5.68 4.56
C VAL A 24 -9.51 4.21 4.87
N ILE A 25 -8.79 3.92 5.95
CA ILE A 25 -8.48 2.56 6.40
C ILE A 25 -9.77 1.79 6.77
N GLN A 26 -10.72 2.43 7.46
CA GLN A 26 -12.03 1.83 7.72
C GLN A 26 -12.83 1.60 6.44
N THR A 27 -12.67 2.46 5.44
CA THR A 27 -13.23 2.24 4.10
C THR A 27 -12.62 1.00 3.45
N LEU A 28 -11.28 0.84 3.49
CA LEU A 28 -10.61 -0.37 3.00
C LEU A 28 -11.17 -1.63 3.69
N LYS A 29 -11.25 -1.61 5.02
CA LYS A 29 -11.78 -2.72 5.84
C LYS A 29 -13.17 -3.15 5.38
N ARG A 30 -14.07 -2.18 5.18
CA ARG A 30 -15.41 -2.44 4.66
C ARG A 30 -15.37 -3.07 3.26
N LEU A 31 -14.58 -2.51 2.34
CA LEU A 31 -14.48 -3.01 0.96
C LEU A 31 -13.92 -4.44 0.89
N ILE A 32 -12.96 -4.77 1.76
CA ILE A 32 -12.47 -6.15 1.92
C ILE A 32 -13.60 -7.07 2.37
N LYS A 33 -14.33 -6.69 3.44
CA LYS A 33 -15.46 -7.47 3.98
C LYS A 33 -16.57 -7.69 2.93
N GLU A 34 -16.87 -6.67 2.14
CA GLU A 34 -17.92 -6.69 1.10
C GLU A 34 -17.46 -7.36 -0.20
N ARG A 35 -16.20 -7.79 -0.30
CA ARG A 35 -15.61 -8.35 -1.53
C ARG A 35 -15.81 -7.42 -2.73
N ALA A 36 -15.54 -6.13 -2.52
CA ALA A 36 -15.73 -5.09 -3.51
C ALA A 36 -14.99 -5.43 -4.83
N PRO A 37 -15.49 -5.00 -5.99
CA PRO A 37 -14.82 -5.24 -7.27
C PRO A 37 -13.38 -4.72 -7.30
N GLU A 38 -12.49 -5.46 -7.94
CA GLU A 38 -11.10 -5.01 -8.19
C GLU A 38 -11.10 -3.66 -8.92
N LYS A 39 -11.85 -3.58 -10.02
CA LYS A 39 -12.05 -2.39 -10.84
C LYS A 39 -13.52 -1.97 -10.84
N PRO A 40 -13.83 -0.67 -10.72
CA PRO A 40 -12.90 0.42 -10.39
C PRO A 40 -12.61 0.52 -8.87
N THR A 41 -13.44 -0.10 -8.02
CA THR A 41 -13.55 0.23 -6.59
C THR A 41 -12.25 0.09 -5.78
N MET A 42 -11.65 -1.10 -5.74
CA MET A 42 -10.42 -1.29 -4.95
C MET A 42 -9.26 -0.50 -5.52
N GLN A 43 -9.17 -0.45 -6.85
CA GLN A 43 -8.10 0.27 -7.51
C GLN A 43 -8.20 1.79 -7.32
N ASP A 44 -9.39 2.37 -7.36
CA ASP A 44 -9.58 3.81 -7.13
C ASP A 44 -9.18 4.22 -5.71
N LEU A 45 -9.51 3.41 -4.71
CA LEU A 45 -9.06 3.65 -3.33
C LEU A 45 -7.53 3.71 -3.25
N LEU A 46 -6.83 2.74 -3.84
CA LEU A 46 -5.36 2.70 -3.82
C LEU A 46 -4.73 3.77 -4.71
N ARG A 47 -5.39 4.15 -5.81
CA ARG A 47 -4.98 5.24 -6.70
C ARG A 47 -4.99 6.58 -5.95
N GLU A 48 -6.05 6.83 -5.19
CA GLU A 48 -6.25 8.07 -4.44
C GLU A 48 -5.45 8.08 -3.12
N HIS A 49 -5.16 6.90 -2.58
CA HIS A 49 -4.52 6.72 -1.28
C HIS A 49 -3.42 5.64 -1.31
N PRO A 50 -2.35 5.82 -2.12
CA PRO A 50 -1.27 4.83 -2.22
C PRO A 50 -0.51 4.63 -0.89
N TRP A 51 -0.56 5.65 -0.01
CA TRP A 51 0.01 5.62 1.33
C TRP A 51 -0.56 4.49 2.23
N ILE A 52 -1.73 3.93 1.87
CA ILE A 52 -2.28 2.75 2.54
C ILE A 52 -1.32 1.56 2.42
N ILE A 53 -0.69 1.40 1.24
CA ILE A 53 0.24 0.30 0.97
C ILE A 53 1.57 0.53 1.68
N ASP A 54 2.04 1.77 1.59
CA ASP A 54 3.27 2.23 2.23
C ASP A 54 3.26 3.76 2.28
N PRO A 55 3.46 4.41 3.45
CA PRO A 55 3.31 5.86 3.58
C PRO A 55 4.22 6.69 2.68
N MET A 56 5.33 6.13 2.21
CA MET A 56 6.29 6.82 1.35
C MET A 56 5.95 6.72 -0.12
N TRP A 57 5.01 5.86 -0.49
CA TRP A 57 4.75 5.62 -1.89
C TRP A 57 3.86 6.69 -2.50
N GLN A 58 4.25 7.10 -3.71
CA GLN A 58 3.48 7.98 -4.57
C GLN A 58 3.13 7.23 -5.86
N LEU A 59 1.91 7.45 -6.35
CA LEU A 59 1.47 6.89 -7.62
C LEU A 59 2.13 7.62 -8.78
N LEU A 60 2.69 6.87 -9.73
CA LEU A 60 3.24 7.40 -10.97
C LEU A 60 2.36 7.05 -12.18
N HIS A 61 1.90 5.80 -12.28
CA HIS A 61 1.02 5.34 -13.36
C HIS A 61 -0.08 4.43 -12.84
N HIS A 62 -1.28 4.55 -13.41
CA HIS A 62 -2.41 3.66 -13.17
C HIS A 62 -2.97 3.14 -14.49
N GLU A 63 -3.14 1.82 -14.59
CA GLU A 63 -3.64 1.12 -15.77
C GLU A 63 -2.89 1.51 -17.06
N ARG A 64 -1.55 1.54 -17.02
CA ARG A 64 -0.71 1.91 -18.18
C ARG A 64 -0.04 0.70 -18.79
N SER A 65 0.15 0.73 -20.11
CA SER A 65 0.91 -0.33 -20.80
C SER A 65 2.37 -0.27 -20.39
N LEU A 66 3.05 -1.42 -20.43
CA LEU A 66 4.50 -1.49 -20.21
C LEU A 66 5.25 -0.60 -21.19
N GLU A 67 4.83 -0.55 -22.46
CA GLU A 67 5.42 0.33 -23.46
C GLU A 67 5.37 1.81 -23.05
N THR A 68 4.21 2.29 -22.58
CA THR A 68 4.06 3.67 -22.10
C THR A 68 4.94 3.92 -20.88
N VAL A 69 4.94 3.01 -19.91
CA VAL A 69 5.73 3.13 -18.68
C VAL A 69 7.23 3.18 -18.98
N LEU A 70 7.73 2.30 -19.86
CA LEU A 70 9.13 2.25 -20.26
C LEU A 70 9.58 3.53 -20.94
N ARG A 71 8.75 4.08 -21.82
CA ARG A 71 9.03 5.33 -22.54
C ARG A 71 8.97 6.54 -21.63
N GLU A 72 7.92 6.69 -20.82
CA GLU A 72 7.67 7.91 -20.04
C GLU A 72 8.44 7.95 -18.72
N THR A 73 8.67 6.80 -18.07
CA THR A 73 9.34 6.75 -16.76
C THR A 73 10.80 6.37 -16.87
N PHE A 74 11.08 5.30 -17.62
CA PHE A 74 12.42 4.73 -17.70
C PHE A 74 13.23 5.30 -18.87
N HIS A 75 12.60 6.12 -19.74
CA HIS A 75 13.21 6.72 -20.91
C HIS A 75 13.93 5.67 -21.80
N SER A 76 13.40 4.45 -21.81
CA SER A 76 13.93 3.35 -22.60
C SER A 76 13.43 3.46 -24.03
N GLU A 77 14.30 3.17 -24.99
CA GLU A 77 13.86 2.87 -26.35
C GLU A 77 13.04 1.58 -26.33
N VAL A 78 11.81 1.66 -26.85
CA VAL A 78 10.88 0.52 -26.91
C VAL A 78 10.58 0.28 -28.39
N SER A 79 10.90 -0.92 -28.88
CA SER A 79 10.25 -1.43 -30.09
C SER A 79 8.78 -1.65 -29.75
N GLU A 80 7.86 -1.17 -30.59
CA GLU A 80 6.41 -1.33 -30.42
C GLU A 80 6.05 -2.78 -29.99
N GLY A 81 5.13 -2.94 -29.03
CA GLY A 81 4.43 -4.24 -28.90
C GLY A 81 4.09 -4.79 -27.52
N ASP A 82 4.61 -4.24 -26.40
CA ASP A 82 4.19 -4.74 -25.08
C ASP A 82 2.98 -3.98 -24.54
N GLN A 83 1.82 -4.40 -25.01
CA GLN A 83 0.51 -3.83 -24.67
C GLN A 83 -0.07 -4.36 -23.35
N ARG A 84 0.68 -5.20 -22.63
CA ARG A 84 0.25 -5.63 -21.29
C ARG A 84 0.21 -4.43 -20.37
N ARG A 85 -0.86 -4.34 -19.58
CA ARG A 85 -1.11 -3.22 -18.66
C ARG A 85 -0.82 -3.68 -17.24
N LEU A 86 -0.05 -2.87 -16.54
CA LEU A 86 0.12 -3.00 -15.10
C LEU A 86 -0.95 -2.19 -14.39
N ASP A 87 -1.41 -2.67 -13.25
CA ASP A 87 -2.41 -1.97 -12.45
C ASP A 87 -1.82 -0.65 -11.92
N PHE A 88 -0.68 -0.70 -11.23
CA PHE A 88 0.02 0.50 -10.73
C PHE A 88 1.53 0.45 -10.87
N LEU A 89 2.12 1.61 -11.16
CA LEU A 89 3.52 1.89 -10.89
C LEU A 89 3.60 3.00 -9.85
N CYS A 90 4.26 2.72 -8.73
CA CYS A 90 4.53 3.67 -7.68
C CYS A 90 6.04 3.97 -7.60
N ILE A 91 6.38 5.07 -6.93
CA ILE A 91 7.75 5.39 -6.50
C ILE A 91 7.79 5.43 -4.98
N GLY A 92 8.82 4.82 -4.38
CA GLY A 92 9.05 4.88 -2.93
C GLY A 92 10.06 5.94 -2.54
N ASP A 93 11.04 6.16 -3.42
CA ASP A 93 12.09 7.17 -3.30
C ASP A 93 12.66 7.45 -4.71
N SER A 94 13.74 8.22 -4.82
CA SER A 94 14.38 8.56 -6.10
C SER A 94 14.91 7.36 -6.88
N GLY A 95 15.27 6.26 -6.22
CA GLY A 95 15.85 5.07 -6.83
C GLY A 95 14.89 3.87 -6.93
N THR A 96 13.76 3.90 -6.23
CA THR A 96 12.87 2.74 -6.08
C THR A 96 11.54 2.91 -6.84
N ALA A 97 11.31 2.06 -7.84
CA ALA A 97 10.01 1.89 -8.48
C ALA A 97 9.33 0.59 -8.00
N ILE A 98 8.00 0.62 -7.88
CA ILE A 98 7.21 -0.51 -7.38
C ILE A 98 6.07 -0.80 -8.33
N VAL A 99 6.03 -2.01 -8.89
CA VAL A 99 4.88 -2.53 -9.63
C VAL A 99 3.91 -3.13 -8.63
N VAL A 100 2.68 -2.65 -8.57
CA VAL A 100 1.64 -3.21 -7.73
C VAL A 100 0.58 -3.84 -8.61
N GLU A 101 0.31 -5.11 -8.39
CA GLU A 101 -0.79 -5.87 -8.98
C GLU A 101 -1.79 -6.21 -7.89
N VAL A 102 -3.07 -6.06 -8.20
CA VAL A 102 -4.14 -6.20 -7.21
C VAL A 102 -5.14 -7.23 -7.70
N LYS A 103 -5.71 -7.99 -6.76
CA LYS A 103 -6.86 -8.85 -7.01
C LYS A 103 -8.03 -8.46 -6.13
N ARG A 104 -9.23 -8.75 -6.63
CA ARG A 104 -10.48 -8.58 -5.89
C ARG A 104 -10.37 -9.24 -4.49
N PRO A 105 -10.83 -8.59 -3.42
CA PRO A 105 -10.96 -9.25 -2.12
C PRO A 105 -11.82 -10.53 -2.21
N GLY A 106 -11.29 -11.58 -1.62
CA GLY A 106 -11.77 -12.95 -1.65
C GLY A 106 -11.25 -13.80 -2.82
N ASP A 107 -10.54 -13.21 -3.78
CA ASP A 107 -9.91 -13.99 -4.87
C ASP A 107 -8.53 -14.52 -4.45
N LYS A 108 -8.27 -15.76 -4.88
CA LYS A 108 -7.00 -16.45 -4.65
C LYS A 108 -6.09 -16.31 -5.86
N ILE A 109 -4.80 -16.19 -5.61
CA ILE A 109 -3.77 -16.16 -6.66
C ILE A 109 -3.06 -17.51 -6.79
N GLY A 110 -2.59 -17.82 -7.99
CA GLY A 110 -1.74 -18.98 -8.31
C GLY A 110 -0.49 -18.58 -9.09
N LEU A 111 0.17 -19.57 -9.68
CA LEU A 111 1.40 -19.39 -10.47
C LEU A 111 1.20 -18.46 -11.67
N LYS A 112 0.00 -18.44 -12.25
CA LYS A 112 -0.34 -17.52 -13.36
C LYS A 112 -0.20 -16.06 -12.95
N GLU A 113 -0.85 -15.68 -11.84
CA GLU A 113 -0.86 -14.29 -11.38
C GLU A 113 0.53 -13.86 -10.86
N LEU A 114 1.25 -14.76 -10.18
CA LEU A 114 2.64 -14.54 -9.77
C LEU A 114 3.58 -14.34 -10.97
N GLY A 115 3.43 -15.19 -12.00
CA GLY A 115 4.19 -15.09 -13.25
C GLY A 115 3.92 -13.79 -14.01
N GLN A 116 2.69 -13.28 -13.97
CA GLN A 116 2.36 -11.99 -14.57
C GLN A 116 3.12 -10.84 -13.89
N LEU A 117 3.04 -10.74 -12.56
CA LEU A 117 3.76 -9.71 -11.79
C LEU A 117 5.28 -9.83 -12.00
N ARG A 118 5.82 -11.05 -11.95
CA ARG A 118 7.25 -11.29 -12.21
C ARG A 118 7.63 -10.84 -13.62
N GLY A 119 6.79 -11.15 -14.61
CA GLY A 119 6.99 -10.74 -16.00
C GLY A 119 7.11 -9.22 -16.14
N TYR A 120 6.22 -8.46 -15.50
CA TYR A 120 6.28 -7.00 -15.51
C TYR A 120 7.57 -6.47 -14.89
N VAL A 121 7.88 -6.90 -13.67
CA VAL A 121 9.08 -6.45 -12.96
C VAL A 121 10.35 -6.82 -13.72
N ASN A 122 10.46 -8.03 -14.27
CA ASN A 122 11.63 -8.45 -15.04
C ASN A 122 11.80 -7.65 -16.34
N THR A 123 10.71 -7.39 -17.06
CA THR A 123 10.75 -6.53 -18.25
C THR A 123 11.24 -5.12 -17.90
N LEU A 124 10.73 -4.54 -16.80
CA LEU A 124 11.18 -3.22 -16.36
C LEU A 124 12.64 -3.23 -15.91
N ARG A 125 13.10 -4.25 -15.16
CA ARG A 125 14.51 -4.38 -14.73
C ARG A 125 15.46 -4.46 -15.92
N ASP A 126 15.21 -5.36 -16.86
CA ASP A 126 16.04 -5.54 -18.07
C ASP A 126 16.16 -4.25 -18.89
N ARG A 127 15.04 -3.54 -19.08
CA ARG A 127 15.02 -2.29 -19.85
C ARG A 127 15.64 -1.11 -19.10
N ASN A 128 15.42 -1.03 -17.79
CA ASN A 128 16.03 -0.04 -16.92
C ASN A 128 17.57 -0.16 -16.91
N GLU A 129 18.10 -1.38 -16.92
CA GLU A 129 19.55 -1.63 -17.04
C GLU A 129 20.08 -1.23 -18.42
N LYS A 130 19.37 -1.59 -19.50
CA LYS A 130 19.79 -1.29 -20.88
C LYS A 130 19.73 0.19 -21.25
N ALA A 131 18.82 0.97 -20.64
CA ALA A 131 18.67 2.39 -20.93
C ALA A 131 19.95 3.20 -20.58
N GLY A 132 20.76 2.73 -19.63
CA GLY A 132 22.11 3.27 -19.35
C GLY A 132 22.16 4.73 -18.87
N ASN A 133 21.01 5.38 -18.67
CA ASN A 133 20.94 6.76 -18.21
C ASN A 133 20.84 6.81 -16.67
N PHE A 134 21.98 7.03 -16.02
CA PHE A 134 22.09 7.09 -14.55
C PHE A 134 21.15 8.09 -13.87
N SER A 135 20.66 9.12 -14.59
CA SER A 135 19.74 10.12 -14.01
C SER A 135 18.29 9.63 -13.92
N THR A 136 17.90 8.67 -14.75
CA THR A 136 16.54 8.12 -14.80
C THR A 136 16.48 6.64 -14.40
N GLN A 137 17.64 6.00 -14.27
CA GLN A 137 17.77 4.62 -13.84
C GLN A 137 17.30 4.46 -12.40
N ARG A 138 16.48 3.43 -12.17
CA ARG A 138 16.06 3.00 -10.83
C ARG A 138 17.06 1.97 -10.31
N SER A 139 17.56 2.17 -9.10
CA SER A 139 18.41 1.19 -8.40
C SER A 139 17.62 -0.03 -7.96
N GLN A 140 16.31 0.12 -7.74
CA GLN A 140 15.43 -0.96 -7.34
C GLN A 140 14.10 -0.90 -8.09
N ILE A 141 13.67 -2.07 -8.57
CA ILE A 141 12.32 -2.27 -9.10
C ILE A 141 11.73 -3.47 -8.37
N LEU A 142 10.71 -3.22 -7.55
CA LEU A 142 10.08 -4.22 -6.69
C LEU A 142 8.69 -4.57 -7.23
N GLY A 143 8.15 -5.71 -6.79
CA GLY A 143 6.80 -6.15 -7.15
C GLY A 143 5.95 -6.40 -5.92
N VAL A 144 4.68 -6.03 -5.97
CA VAL A 144 3.70 -6.22 -4.90
C VAL A 144 2.47 -6.90 -5.47
N MET A 145 2.00 -7.96 -4.82
CA MET A 145 0.77 -8.66 -5.16
C MET A 145 -0.20 -8.60 -3.98
N MET A 146 -1.37 -7.99 -4.17
CA MET A 146 -2.45 -7.96 -3.17
C MET A 146 -3.51 -9.03 -3.49
N HIS A 147 -3.83 -9.88 -2.50
CA HIS A 147 -4.74 -11.03 -2.69
C HIS A 147 -5.53 -11.39 -1.42
N SER A 148 -6.43 -12.37 -1.45
CA SER A 148 -7.10 -12.91 -0.24
C SER A 148 -6.78 -14.37 0.06
N GLY A 149 -5.94 -15.01 -0.75
CA GLY A 149 -5.41 -16.33 -0.44
C GLY A 149 -4.61 -16.90 -1.59
N LEU A 150 -4.12 -18.12 -1.38
CA LEU A 150 -3.35 -18.87 -2.36
C LEU A 150 -4.20 -20.01 -2.91
N LYS A 151 -4.10 -20.27 -4.21
CA LYS A 151 -4.60 -21.50 -4.83
C LYS A 151 -3.74 -22.67 -4.38
N ASP A 152 -4.34 -23.85 -4.34
CA ASP A 152 -3.62 -25.10 -4.07
C ASP A 152 -2.96 -25.58 -5.35
N GLU A 153 -1.76 -25.08 -5.62
CA GLU A 153 -0.99 -25.38 -6.82
C GLU A 153 0.41 -25.90 -6.43
N PRO A 154 0.85 -27.06 -6.96
CA PRO A 154 2.20 -27.55 -6.72
C PRO A 154 3.26 -26.51 -7.09
N GLY A 155 4.17 -26.23 -6.17
CA GLY A 155 5.26 -25.28 -6.37
C GLY A 155 4.96 -23.82 -5.99
N ILE A 156 3.70 -23.46 -5.68
CA ILE A 156 3.33 -22.06 -5.36
C ILE A 156 4.13 -21.47 -4.19
N ASN A 157 4.38 -22.26 -3.14
CA ASN A 157 5.15 -21.81 -1.99
C ASN A 157 6.63 -21.58 -2.34
N SER A 158 7.20 -22.43 -3.18
CA SER A 158 8.58 -22.27 -3.66
C SER A 158 8.72 -21.04 -4.54
N GLU A 159 7.73 -20.79 -5.40
CA GLU A 159 7.69 -19.61 -6.25
C GLU A 159 7.59 -18.32 -5.41
N ILE A 160 6.68 -18.29 -4.43
CA ILE A 160 6.53 -17.14 -3.52
C ILE A 160 7.82 -16.89 -2.74
N GLN A 161 8.48 -17.94 -2.23
CA GLN A 161 9.73 -17.76 -1.50
C GLN A 161 10.82 -17.17 -2.41
N SER A 162 10.98 -17.71 -3.61
CA SER A 162 11.90 -17.17 -4.63
C SER A 162 11.61 -15.70 -4.95
N MET A 163 10.33 -15.33 -5.08
CA MET A 163 9.94 -13.92 -5.29
C MET A 163 10.29 -13.06 -4.06
N LYS A 164 10.03 -13.51 -2.83
CA LYS A 164 10.38 -12.75 -1.63
C LYS A 164 11.88 -12.51 -1.51
N ASP A 165 12.70 -13.51 -1.84
CA ASP A 165 14.17 -13.39 -1.85
C ASP A 165 14.65 -12.34 -2.87
N LEU A 166 13.86 -12.08 -3.92
CA LEU A 166 14.09 -11.04 -4.94
C LEU A 166 13.41 -9.70 -4.63
N GLY A 167 12.92 -9.52 -3.39
CA GLY A 167 12.34 -8.28 -2.90
C GLY A 167 10.86 -8.07 -3.22
N TYR A 168 10.13 -9.10 -3.66
CA TYR A 168 8.69 -8.98 -3.88
C TYR A 168 7.90 -9.08 -2.57
N ARG A 169 6.79 -8.33 -2.48
CA ARG A 169 5.81 -8.43 -1.39
C ARG A 169 4.56 -9.12 -1.90
N ILE A 170 4.33 -10.37 -1.48
CA ILE A 170 3.09 -11.10 -1.75
C ILE A 170 2.24 -11.03 -0.49
N SER A 171 1.24 -10.15 -0.48
CA SER A 171 0.51 -9.74 0.73
C SER A 171 -0.99 -10.01 0.63
N PRO A 172 -1.57 -10.70 1.61
CA PRO A 172 -3.01 -10.70 1.80
C PRO A 172 -3.54 -9.29 2.12
N TRP A 173 -4.78 -9.01 1.74
CA TRP A 173 -5.49 -7.77 2.08
C TRP A 173 -5.58 -7.54 3.59
N ASP A 174 -5.85 -8.59 4.36
CA ASP A 174 -5.98 -8.48 5.82
C ASP A 174 -4.65 -8.06 6.46
N HIS A 175 -3.53 -8.59 5.96
CA HIS A 175 -2.21 -8.19 6.43
C HIS A 175 -1.89 -6.72 6.06
N LEU A 176 -2.30 -6.26 4.87
CA LEU A 176 -2.17 -4.85 4.51
C LEU A 176 -2.99 -3.96 5.46
N LEU A 177 -4.25 -4.34 5.71
CA LEU A 177 -5.14 -3.61 6.60
C LEU A 177 -4.56 -3.52 8.02
N GLU A 178 -4.12 -4.65 8.57
CA GLU A 178 -3.49 -4.71 9.90
C GLU A 178 -2.22 -3.85 9.96
N ALA A 179 -1.37 -3.90 8.93
CA ALA A 179 -0.17 -3.09 8.86
C ALA A 179 -0.50 -1.59 8.81
N ALA A 180 -1.49 -1.19 8.02
CA ALA A 180 -1.95 0.19 7.93
C ALA A 180 -2.57 0.66 9.26
N GLU A 181 -3.46 -0.11 9.87
CA GLU A 181 -4.06 0.19 11.18
C GLU A 181 -2.98 0.34 12.27
N ARG A 182 -2.04 -0.61 12.35
CA ARG A 182 -0.95 -0.58 13.34
C ARG A 182 -0.06 0.64 13.15
N LEU A 183 0.43 0.88 11.94
CA LEU A 183 1.37 1.98 11.66
C LEU A 183 0.80 3.35 12.04
N HIS A 184 -0.47 3.59 11.72
CA HIS A 184 -1.10 4.88 12.01
C HIS A 184 -1.39 5.05 13.50
N ARG A 185 -1.69 3.97 14.22
CA ARG A 185 -1.81 3.96 15.67
C ARG A 185 -0.47 4.27 16.34
N ASP A 186 0.57 3.52 15.99
CA ASP A 186 1.92 3.70 16.55
C ASP A 186 2.44 5.13 16.28
N TYR A 187 2.14 5.69 15.10
CA TYR A 187 2.52 7.06 14.76
C TYR A 187 1.80 8.11 15.63
N LEU A 188 0.51 7.93 15.93
CA LEU A 188 -0.21 8.81 16.87
C LEU A 188 0.39 8.75 18.27
N ASP A 189 0.72 7.55 18.75
CA ASP A 189 1.27 7.34 20.09
C ASP A 189 2.62 8.06 20.23
N VAL A 190 3.53 7.86 19.27
CA VAL A 190 4.86 8.52 19.27
C VAL A 190 4.75 10.05 19.25
N ILE A 191 3.80 10.59 18.47
CA ILE A 191 3.60 12.03 18.38
C ILE A 191 3.03 12.58 19.68
N ALA A 192 2.05 11.90 20.25
CA ALA A 192 1.45 12.32 21.51
C ALA A 192 2.48 12.33 22.63
N GLU A 193 3.38 11.33 22.71
CA GLU A 193 4.46 11.25 23.72
C GLU A 193 5.50 12.38 23.65
N ARG A 194 5.77 12.91 22.45
CA ARG A 194 6.77 13.97 22.25
C ARG A 194 6.28 15.36 22.65
N ALA A 195 4.97 15.59 22.62
CA ALA A 195 4.40 16.88 22.97
C ALA A 195 4.23 17.05 24.50
N PRO A 196 4.13 18.27 25.03
CA PRO A 196 3.79 18.54 26.43
C PRO A 196 2.46 17.87 26.83
N GLN A 197 2.54 16.93 27.78
CA GLN A 197 1.42 16.06 28.18
C GLN A 197 0.31 16.79 28.97
N ASP A 198 0.63 17.95 29.52
CA ASP A 198 -0.28 18.83 30.25
C ASP A 198 -1.13 19.72 29.32
N ASP A 199 -0.81 19.77 28.02
CA ASP A 199 -1.62 20.54 27.07
C ASP A 199 -2.95 19.82 26.75
N PRO A 200 -4.10 20.48 26.91
CA PRO A 200 -5.41 19.89 26.65
C PRO A 200 -5.58 19.31 25.23
N ARG A 201 -4.87 19.86 24.23
CA ARG A 201 -4.90 19.37 22.85
C ARG A 201 -4.24 18.00 22.73
N ILE A 202 -3.15 17.75 23.45
CA ILE A 202 -2.45 16.47 23.47
C ILE A 202 -3.26 15.42 24.22
N GLN A 203 -3.86 15.79 25.35
CA GLN A 203 -4.77 14.91 26.09
C GLN A 203 -6.03 14.54 25.30
N ALA A 204 -6.48 15.39 24.37
CA ALA A 204 -7.57 15.05 23.46
C ALA A 204 -7.15 14.00 22.42
N ILE A 205 -5.92 14.10 21.88
CA ILE A 205 -5.38 13.11 20.93
C ILE A 205 -5.31 11.72 21.59
N GLN A 206 -4.77 11.63 22.81
CA GLN A 206 -4.64 10.36 23.53
C GLN A 206 -5.98 9.71 23.87
N ARG A 207 -6.96 10.51 24.28
CA ARG A 207 -8.32 10.02 24.54
C ARG A 207 -8.96 9.42 23.29
N ASP A 208 -8.83 10.11 22.16
CA ASP A 208 -9.43 9.66 20.90
C ASP A 208 -8.78 8.35 20.41
N SER A 209 -7.45 8.20 20.53
CA SER A 209 -6.73 6.95 20.25
C SER A 209 -7.19 5.78 21.12
N ALA A 210 -7.52 6.04 22.40
CA ALA A 210 -8.00 5.03 23.33
C ALA A 210 -9.45 4.57 23.04
N THR A 211 -10.30 5.43 22.48
CA THR A 211 -11.65 5.06 22.06
C THR A 211 -11.68 4.24 20.76
N ASP A 212 -10.77 4.49 19.81
CA ASP A 212 -10.67 3.73 18.56
C ASP A 212 -10.03 2.33 18.73
N THR A 213 -9.46 2.04 19.90
CA THR A 213 -8.83 0.73 20.24
C THR A 213 -9.72 -0.18 21.08
N ALA A 214 -10.84 0.32 21.61
CA ALA A 214 -11.81 -0.52 22.30
C ALA A 214 -12.44 -1.51 21.30
N PRO A 215 -12.42 -2.83 21.55
CA PRO A 215 -13.14 -3.76 20.68
C PRO A 215 -14.62 -3.36 20.68
N ASN A 216 -15.19 -3.13 19.49
CA ASN A 216 -16.63 -3.04 19.33
C ASN A 216 -17.22 -4.33 19.90
N ALA A 217 -17.77 -4.25 21.11
CA ALA A 217 -18.63 -5.28 21.65
C ALA A 217 -19.84 -5.34 20.73
N ASP A 218 -19.81 -6.26 19.77
CA ASP A 218 -20.94 -6.60 18.95
C ASP A 218 -22.03 -7.14 19.88
N SER A 219 -22.93 -6.26 20.29
CA SER A 219 -24.18 -6.64 20.92
C SER A 219 -25.02 -7.34 19.87
N GLY A 220 -24.78 -8.64 19.71
CA GLY A 220 -25.67 -9.51 18.96
C GLY A 220 -27.10 -9.36 19.51
N PRO A 221 -28.13 -9.33 18.65
CA PRO A 221 -29.48 -9.25 19.14
C PRO A 221 -29.82 -10.52 19.90
N ASP A 222 -30.26 -10.35 21.15
CA ASP A 222 -31.01 -11.36 21.88
C ASP A 222 -32.18 -11.82 21.00
N GLU A 223 -32.10 -13.04 20.48
CA GLU A 223 -33.28 -13.74 19.96
C GLU A 223 -34.16 -14.14 21.15
N ALA A 224 -35.10 -13.26 21.47
CA ALA A 224 -36.33 -13.63 22.15
C ALA A 224 -37.39 -13.93 21.07
N GLY A 225 -37.78 -15.20 20.94
CA GLY A 225 -38.87 -15.65 20.06
C GLY A 225 -38.86 -17.15 19.81
#